data_AF-A0A923HX35-F1
#
_entry.id   AF-A0A923HX35-F1
#
_cell.length_a   1.000
_cell.length_b   1.000
_cell.length_c   1.000
_cell.angle_alpha   90.00
_cell.angle_beta   90.00
_cell.angle_gamma   90.00
#
_symmetry.space_group_name_H-M   'P 1'
#
loop_
_entity.id
_entity.type
_entity.pdbx_description
1 polymer ?
#
loop_
_entity_poly.entity_id
_entity_poly.type
_entity_poly.pdbx_seq_one_letter_code
_entity_poly.pdbx_strand_id
1 'polypeptide(L)'
;MITNLFYIAIGILLIGFIFINVQKHMMSEGESILWMVGAFFILILAIFPDIIIFLANLVGITYAPSLLFFLTSIFLLIFSFRNSQQLSILAEKNKELIQFNALLEKRVRALEAFRTENKIK
;
A
#
# COMPACT_ATOMS: atom_id res chain seq x y z
N MET A 1 1.79 -35.31 -9.32
CA MET A 1 0.94 -34.66 -10.35
C MET A 1 -0.13 -33.76 -9.73
N ILE A 2 -0.88 -34.23 -8.72
CA ILE A 2 -1.86 -33.42 -7.97
C ILE A 2 -1.22 -32.21 -7.25
N THR A 3 -0.04 -32.37 -6.64
CA THR A 3 0.70 -31.29 -5.98
C THR A 3 1.06 -30.14 -6.92
N ASN A 4 1.54 -30.44 -8.13
CA ASN A 4 1.89 -29.42 -9.12
C ASN A 4 0.65 -28.64 -9.59
N LEU A 5 -0.49 -29.32 -9.74
CA LEU A 5 -1.76 -28.68 -10.09
C LEU A 5 -2.24 -27.74 -8.99
N PHE A 6 -2.04 -28.11 -7.73
CA PHE A 6 -2.39 -27.31 -6.55
C PHE A 6 -1.55 -26.02 -6.47
N TYR A 7 -0.23 -26.11 -6.71
CA TYR A 7 0.64 -24.92 -6.74
C TYR A 7 0.28 -23.98 -7.90
N ILE A 8 -0.05 -24.51 -9.08
CA ILE A 8 -0.47 -23.70 -10.23
C ILE A 8 -1.82 -23.01 -9.96
N ALA A 9 -2.79 -23.71 -9.38
CA ALA A 9 -4.09 -23.14 -9.04
C ALA A 9 -3.97 -22.01 -8.01
N ILE A 10 -3.15 -22.20 -6.97
CA ILE A 10 -2.85 -21.15 -5.98
C ILE A 10 -2.15 -19.96 -6.65
N GLY A 11 -1.20 -20.20 -7.56
CA GLY A 11 -0.51 -19.14 -8.30
C GLY A 11 -1.47 -18.30 -9.15
N ILE A 12 -2.38 -18.94 -9.89
CA ILE A 12 -3.40 -18.25 -10.70
C ILE A 12 -4.36 -17.45 -9.81
N LEU A 13 -4.77 -18.01 -8.68
CA LEU A 13 -5.67 -17.34 -7.74
C LEU A 13 -4.99 -16.11 -7.10
N LEU A 14 -3.71 -16.24 -6.71
CA LEU A 14 -2.90 -15.12 -6.22
C LEU A 14 -2.73 -14.03 -7.27
N ILE A 15 -2.39 -14.39 -8.51
CA ILE A 15 -2.24 -13.44 -9.62
C ILE A 15 -3.59 -12.72 -9.88
N GLY A 16 -4.69 -13.47 -9.92
CA GLY A 16 -6.03 -12.91 -10.08
C GLY A 16 -6.42 -11.97 -8.94
N PHE A 17 -6.13 -12.36 -7.69
CA PHE A 17 -6.37 -11.53 -6.51
C PHE A 17 -5.56 -10.23 -6.55
N ILE A 18 -4.27 -10.31 -6.89
CA ILE A 18 -3.39 -9.14 -7.04
C ILE A 18 -3.93 -8.22 -8.15
N PHE A 19 -4.29 -8.78 -9.31
CA PHE A 19 -4.81 -8.02 -10.45
C PHE A 19 -6.11 -7.28 -10.11
N ILE A 20 -7.03 -7.93 -9.39
CA ILE A 20 -8.29 -7.32 -8.95
C ILE A 20 -8.05 -6.20 -7.93
N ASN A 21 -7.12 -6.39 -6.99
CA ASN A 21 -6.77 -5.36 -5.99
C ASN A 21 -6.05 -4.16 -6.63
N VAL A 22 -5.15 -4.40 -7.60
CA VAL A 22 -4.48 -3.34 -8.36
C VAL A 22 -5.48 -2.53 -9.19
N GLN A 23 -6.49 -3.18 -9.80
CA GLN A 23 -7.48 -2.48 -10.62
C GLN A 23 -8.56 -1.75 -9.79
N LYS A 24 -8.84 -2.20 -8.56
CA LYS A 24 -9.87 -1.59 -7.69
C LYS A 24 -9.42 -0.37 -6.90
N HIS A 25 -8.13 -0.02 -6.87
CA HIS A 25 -7.63 1.16 -6.15
C HIS A 25 -7.32 2.33 -7.09
N MET A 26 -8.37 2.93 -7.63
CA MET A 26 -8.39 4.35 -7.97
C MET A 26 -8.20 5.16 -6.67
N MET A 27 -6.95 5.47 -6.29
CA MET A 27 -6.63 6.71 -5.56
C MET A 27 -5.12 6.96 -5.47
N SER A 28 -4.71 8.15 -5.95
CA SER A 28 -3.38 8.77 -5.92
C SER A 28 -2.32 8.19 -6.87
N GLU A 29 -1.93 9.00 -7.87
CA GLU A 29 -1.04 8.71 -9.00
C GLU A 29 0.37 8.15 -8.66
N GLY A 30 0.78 8.07 -7.39
CA GLY A 30 2.14 7.66 -6.98
C GLY A 30 2.27 6.23 -6.43
N GLU A 31 1.39 5.81 -5.52
CA GLU A 31 1.58 4.56 -4.77
C GLU A 31 1.20 3.31 -5.55
N SER A 32 0.21 3.40 -6.41
CA SER A 32 -0.19 2.30 -7.28
C SER A 32 0.95 1.87 -8.21
N ILE A 33 1.81 2.80 -8.63
CA ILE A 33 2.99 2.51 -9.46
C ILE A 33 3.99 1.67 -8.68
N LEU A 34 4.22 1.98 -7.42
CA LEU A 34 5.19 1.25 -6.59
C LEU A 34 4.72 -0.17 -6.27
N TRP A 35 3.42 -0.38 -6.04
CA TRP A 35 2.85 -1.72 -5.92
C TRP A 35 2.92 -2.51 -7.23
N MET A 36 2.68 -1.86 -8.37
CA MET A 36 2.77 -2.48 -9.69
C MET A 36 4.21 -2.90 -10.01
N VAL A 37 5.19 -2.05 -9.70
CA VAL A 37 6.62 -2.37 -9.84
C VAL A 37 7.03 -3.49 -8.87
N GLY A 38 6.57 -3.45 -7.62
CA GLY A 38 6.85 -4.52 -6.64
C GLY A 38 6.26 -5.87 -7.06
N ALA A 39 5.01 -5.89 -7.51
CA ALA A 39 4.36 -7.09 -8.04
C ALA A 39 5.09 -7.62 -9.28
N PHE A 40 5.50 -6.74 -10.19
CA PHE A 40 6.28 -7.10 -11.37
C PHE A 40 7.64 -7.72 -11.01
N PHE A 41 8.36 -7.13 -10.05
CA PHE A 41 9.62 -7.69 -9.53
C PHE A 41 9.42 -9.07 -8.92
N ILE A 42 8.40 -9.25 -8.09
CA ILE A 42 8.08 -10.55 -7.48
C ILE A 42 7.74 -11.58 -8.56
N LEU A 43 7.01 -11.19 -9.60
CA LEU A 43 6.63 -12.05 -10.72
C LEU A 43 7.87 -12.50 -11.52
N ILE A 44 8.81 -11.59 -11.78
CA ILE A 44 10.10 -11.92 -12.40
C ILE A 44 10.90 -12.91 -11.54
N LEU A 45 11.00 -12.65 -10.23
CA LEU A 45 11.66 -13.53 -9.27
C LEU A 45 11.01 -14.92 -9.22
N ALA A 46 9.69 -15.00 -9.37
CA ALA A 46 8.95 -16.26 -9.40
C ALA A 46 9.16 -17.06 -10.70
N ILE A 47 9.32 -16.39 -11.84
CA ILE A 47 9.58 -17.04 -13.14
C ILE A 47 11.03 -17.52 -13.26
N PHE A 48 11.99 -16.81 -12.65
CA PHE A 48 13.42 -17.08 -12.75
C PHE A 48 14.05 -17.46 -11.40
N PRO A 49 13.82 -18.69 -10.90
CA PRO A 49 14.40 -19.17 -9.65
C PRO A 49 15.93 -19.26 -9.69
N ASP A 50 16.54 -19.36 -10.87
CA ASP A 50 18.00 -19.40 -11.04
C ASP A 50 18.70 -18.13 -10.56
N ILE A 51 18.03 -16.97 -10.63
CA ILE A 51 18.56 -15.69 -10.10
C ILE A 51 18.66 -15.76 -8.58
N ILE A 52 17.69 -16.40 -7.93
CA ILE A 52 17.63 -16.57 -6.48
C ILE A 52 18.68 -17.56 -6.02
N ILE A 53 18.89 -18.64 -6.78
CA ILE A 53 19.94 -19.63 -6.52
C ILE A 53 21.33 -19.00 -6.69
N PHE A 54 21.53 -18.16 -7.70
CA PHE A 54 22.78 -17.41 -7.88
C PHE A 54 23.07 -16.46 -6.72
N LEU A 55 22.06 -15.68 -6.29
CA LEU A 55 22.17 -14.80 -5.12
C LEU A 55 22.40 -15.58 -3.82
N ALA A 56 21.75 -16.73 -3.64
CA ALA A 56 21.92 -17.59 -2.46
C ALA A 56 23.36 -18.11 -2.37
N ASN A 57 23.92 -18.54 -3.50
CA ASN A 57 25.32 -18.98 -3.60
C ASN A 57 26.31 -17.83 -3.31
N LEU A 58 26.00 -16.60 -3.75
CA LEU A 58 26.85 -15.42 -3.49
C LEU A 58 26.87 -15.04 -2.00
N VAL A 59 25.72 -15.16 -1.32
CA VAL A 59 25.57 -14.85 0.12
C VAL A 59 26.02 -16.03 1.01
N GLY A 60 26.26 -17.21 0.44
CA GLY A 60 26.67 -18.42 1.17
C GLY A 60 25.51 -19.17 1.85
N ILE A 61 24.28 -18.96 1.38
CA ILE A 61 23.08 -19.61 1.91
C ILE A 61 22.82 -20.91 1.16
N THR A 62 22.94 -22.04 1.86
CA THR A 62 22.74 -23.40 1.30
C THR A 62 21.28 -23.72 0.95
N TYR A 63 20.31 -23.02 1.55
CA TYR A 63 18.89 -23.23 1.30
C TYR A 63 18.27 -22.03 0.57
N ALA A 64 18.13 -22.10 -0.75
CA ALA A 64 17.62 -20.99 -1.57
C ALA A 64 16.30 -20.36 -1.07
N PRO A 65 15.33 -21.12 -0.52
CA PRO A 65 14.11 -20.52 0.02
C PRO A 65 14.32 -19.61 1.25
N SER A 66 15.34 -19.84 2.09
CA SER A 66 15.54 -19.00 3.29
C SER A 66 16.09 -17.62 2.94
N LEU A 67 16.92 -17.51 1.88
CA LEU A 67 17.32 -16.21 1.32
C LEU A 67 16.10 -15.43 0.83
N LEU A 68 15.17 -16.11 0.15
CA LEU A 68 13.92 -15.54 -0.34
C LEU A 68 13.09 -14.97 0.81
N PHE A 69 12.91 -15.73 1.89
CA PHE A 69 12.22 -15.28 3.09
C PHE A 69 12.91 -14.06 3.73
N PHE A 70 14.24 -14.08 3.81
CA PHE A 70 15.01 -12.98 4.38
C PHE A 70 14.87 -11.68 3.56
N LEU A 71 15.09 -11.76 2.25
CA LEU A 71 14.93 -10.62 1.33
C LEU A 71 13.51 -10.09 1.32
N THR A 72 12.51 -10.98 1.26
CA THR A 72 11.10 -10.59 1.28
C THR A 72 10.72 -9.95 2.61
N SER A 73 11.27 -10.42 3.73
CA SER A 73 11.01 -9.82 5.05
C SER A 73 11.59 -8.41 5.15
N ILE A 74 12.83 -8.19 4.68
CA ILE A 74 13.42 -6.85 4.63
C ILE A 74 12.61 -5.94 3.72
N PHE A 75 12.24 -6.43 2.53
CA PHE A 75 11.39 -5.70 1.60
C PHE A 75 10.05 -5.31 2.24
N LEU A 76 9.37 -6.25 2.90
CA LEU A 76 8.12 -6.02 3.63
C LEU A 76 8.28 -4.97 4.74
N LEU A 77 9.39 -4.98 5.48
CA LEU A 77 9.66 -3.98 6.52
C LEU A 77 9.81 -2.57 5.94
N ILE A 78 10.63 -2.42 4.90
CA ILE A 78 10.83 -1.13 4.21
C ILE A 78 9.51 -0.64 3.64
N PHE A 79 8.77 -1.55 3.00
CA PHE A 79 7.48 -1.27 2.41
C PHE A 79 6.47 -0.83 3.46
N SER A 80 6.36 -1.56 4.57
CA SER A 80 5.51 -1.21 5.72
C SER A 80 5.87 0.15 6.31
N PHE A 81 7.17 0.44 6.44
CA PHE A 81 7.63 1.73 6.95
C PHE A 81 7.18 2.89 6.04
N ARG A 82 7.34 2.73 4.73
CA ARG A 82 6.91 3.74 3.77
C ARG A 82 5.38 3.95 3.78
N ASN A 83 4.59 2.88 3.93
CA ASN A 83 3.15 2.99 4.12
C ASN A 83 2.80 3.75 5.40
N SER A 84 3.51 3.48 6.49
CA SER A 84 3.32 4.17 7.77
C SER A 84 3.61 5.68 7.64
N GLN A 85 4.66 6.06 6.92
CA GLN A 85 4.97 7.47 6.66
C GLN A 85 3.84 8.18 5.92
N GLN A 86 3.29 7.56 4.88
CA GLN A 86 2.19 8.16 4.11
C GLN A 86 0.90 8.24 4.90
N LEU A 87 0.60 7.19 5.69
CA LEU A 87 -0.53 7.20 6.59
C LEU A 87 -0.40 8.34 7.62
N SER A 88 0.81 8.58 8.13
CA SER A 88 1.10 9.69 9.04
C SER A 88 0.86 11.06 8.39
N ILE A 89 1.38 11.26 7.17
CA ILE A 89 1.15 12.51 6.41
C ILE A 89 -0.35 12.73 6.16
N LEU A 90 -1.07 11.67 5.77
CA LEU A 90 -2.50 11.75 5.51
C LEU A 90 -3.29 12.05 6.78
N ALA A 91 -2.90 11.46 7.92
CA ALA A 91 -3.50 11.74 9.21
C ALA A 91 -3.31 13.20 9.64
N GLU A 92 -2.13 13.79 9.42
CA GLU A 92 -1.89 15.20 9.73
C GLU A 92 -2.73 16.13 8.85
N LYS A 93 -2.78 15.87 7.54
CA LYS A 93 -3.65 16.63 6.62
C LYS A 93 -5.13 16.53 7.01
N ASN A 94 -5.58 15.36 7.42
CA ASN A 94 -6.96 15.17 7.88
C ASN A 94 -7.24 15.98 9.15
N LYS A 95 -6.28 16.04 10.08
CA LYS A 95 -6.38 16.85 11.30
C LYS A 95 -6.43 18.35 10.97
N GLU A 96 -5.64 18.83 10.02
CA GLU A 96 -5.71 20.23 9.54
C GLU A 96 -7.08 20.54 8.93
N LEU A 97 -7.63 19.65 8.10
CA LEU A 97 -8.94 19.83 7.50
C LEU A 97 -10.06 19.89 8.55
N ILE A 98 -9.99 19.04 9.58
CA ILE A 98 -10.94 19.07 10.72
C ILE A 98 -10.88 20.43 11.43
N GLN A 99 -9.68 20.95 11.68
CA GLN A 99 -9.51 22.26 12.31
C GLN A 99 -10.07 23.40 11.45
N PHE A 100 -9.79 23.37 10.14
CA PHE A 100 -10.32 24.35 9.21
C PHE A 100 -11.85 24.30 9.17
N ASN A 101 -12.43 23.09 9.12
CA ASN A 101 -13.87 22.90 9.14
C ASN A 101 -14.51 23.44 10.43
N ALA A 102 -13.91 23.19 11.60
CA ALA A 102 -14.39 23.72 12.88
C ALA A 102 -14.36 25.26 12.94
N LEU A 103 -13.32 25.89 12.37
CA LEU A 103 -13.23 27.35 12.25
C LEU A 103 -14.31 27.91 11.31
N LEU A 104 -14.56 27.25 10.18
CA LEU A 104 -15.64 27.61 9.26
C LEU A 104 -17.01 27.50 9.92
N GLU A 105 -17.28 26.38 10.59
CA GLU A 105 -18.54 26.15 11.29
C GLU A 105 -18.80 27.22 12.37
N LYS A 106 -17.76 27.64 13.08
CA LYS A 106 -17.83 28.76 14.04
C LYS A 106 -18.19 30.09 13.36
N ARG A 107 -17.56 30.39 12.21
CA ARG A 107 -17.85 31.63 11.45
C ARG A 107 -19.28 31.64 10.92
N VAL A 108 -19.76 30.51 10.39
CA VAL A 108 -21.13 30.36 9.91
C VAL A 108 -22.12 30.60 11.05
N ARG A 109 -21.93 29.95 12.22
CA ARG A 109 -22.78 30.18 13.39
C ARG A 109 -22.80 31.63 13.86
N ALA A 110 -21.66 32.31 13.87
CA ALA A 110 -21.60 33.73 14.23
C ALA A 110 -22.41 34.61 13.26
N LEU A 111 -22.28 34.36 11.95
CA LEU A 111 -23.04 35.08 10.92
C LEU A 111 -24.55 34.83 11.03
N GLU A 112 -24.96 33.59 11.33
CA GLU A 112 -26.37 33.24 11.56
C GLU A 112 -26.93 33.94 12.80
N ALA A 113 -26.15 34.05 13.88
CA ALA A 113 -26.54 34.80 15.08
C ALA A 113 -26.75 36.30 14.77
N PHE A 114 -25.80 36.95 14.08
CA PHE A 114 -25.95 38.35 13.66
C PHE A 114 -27.16 38.57 12.75
N ARG A 115 -27.42 37.65 11.82
CA ARG A 115 -28.60 37.73 10.95
C ARG A 115 -29.91 37.61 11.72
N THR A 116 -29.92 36.82 12.79
CA THR A 116 -31.11 36.64 13.64
C THR A 116 -31.36 37.88 14.49
N GLU A 117 -30.31 38.49 15.03
CA GLU A 117 -30.41 39.72 15.81
C GLU A 117 -30.86 40.93 14.96
N ASN A 118 -30.38 41.04 13.72
CA ASN A 118 -30.80 42.09 12.77
C ASN A 118 -32.23 41.94 12.22
N LYS A 119 -32.90 40.79 12.42
CA LYS A 119 -34.32 40.61 12.06
C LYS A 119 -35.28 41.01 13.18
N ILE A 120 -34.78 41.14 14.41
CA ILE A 120 -35.59 41.43 15.61
C ILE A 120 -35.61 42.94 15.92
N LYS A 121 -34.63 43.69 15.41
CA LYS A 121 -34.66 45.17 15.34
C LYS A 121 -35.39 45.64 14.09
#